data_AF-A0A817VYD4-F1
#
_entry.id   AF-A0A817VYD4-F1
#
_cell.length_a   1.000
_cell.length_b   1.000
_cell.length_c   1.000
_cell.angle_alpha   90.00
_cell.angle_beta   90.00
_cell.angle_gamma   90.00
#
_symmetry.space_group_name_H-M   'P 1'
#
loop_
_entity.id
_entity.type
_entity.pdbx_description
1 polymer ?
#
loop_
_entity_poly.entity_id
_entity_poly.type
_entity_poly.pdbx_seq_one_letter_code
_entity_poly.pdbx_strand_id
1 'polypeptide(L)'
;MMRPQEESLDILIEFLLQHGYQKVQNIPINIIRKLALIVIKENVSVYEKKFYQQVIGGAMGLAFTLTIANIFMWKWEKQLVHRLEVSNEIYGRYVDDIFFTSNDSLESIDQMLDGANNFHPNIKLNSNGALITSVYHKAAAEPYVVPFGSDHPGHIFGNTVDTAIMIAVRYSTTLSQFEEEVRKMKLMFLYNG
;
A
#
# COMPACT_ATOMS: atom_id res chain seq x y z
N MET A 1 -7.70 -4.39 15.54
CA MET A 1 -8.54 -5.19 16.45
C MET A 1 -9.73 -5.68 15.64
N MET A 2 -9.89 -6.99 15.38
CA MET A 2 -10.51 -7.47 14.13
C MET A 2 -11.80 -8.31 14.33
N ARG A 3 -12.90 -7.75 13.81
CA ARG A 3 -14.12 -8.31 13.17
C ARG A 3 -14.98 -9.41 13.84
N PRO A 4 -16.32 -9.26 13.80
CA PRO A 4 -17.27 -10.35 13.98
C PRO A 4 -17.06 -11.44 12.93
N GLN A 5 -17.01 -12.70 13.38
CA GLN A 5 -16.73 -13.86 12.54
C GLN A 5 -17.81 -14.06 11.45
N GLU A 6 -19.09 -13.78 11.76
CA GLU A 6 -20.20 -13.93 10.81
C GLU A 6 -20.16 -12.89 9.68
N GLU A 7 -19.87 -11.62 9.98
CA GLU A 7 -19.77 -10.56 8.97
C GLU A 7 -18.70 -10.89 7.92
N SER A 8 -17.55 -11.39 8.38
CA SER A 8 -16.46 -11.79 7.48
C SER A 8 -16.85 -12.95 6.56
N LEU A 9 -17.72 -13.86 7.03
CA LEU A 9 -18.24 -14.95 6.22
C LEU A 9 -19.27 -14.46 5.20
N ASP A 10 -20.11 -13.50 5.57
CA ASP A 10 -21.09 -12.93 4.64
C ASP A 10 -20.38 -12.17 3.51
N ILE A 11 -19.30 -11.45 3.84
CA ILE A 11 -18.45 -10.78 2.83
C ILE A 11 -17.73 -11.80 1.94
N LEU A 12 -17.33 -12.96 2.46
CA LEU A 12 -16.81 -14.06 1.63
C LEU A 12 -17.85 -14.51 0.60
N ILE A 13 -19.12 -14.66 1.00
CA ILE A 13 -20.18 -15.07 0.07
C ILE A 13 -20.42 -14.00 -0.99
N GLU A 14 -20.50 -12.74 -0.58
CA GLU A 14 -20.62 -11.60 -1.49
C GLU A 14 -19.46 -11.57 -2.51
N PHE A 15 -18.22 -11.76 -2.03
CA PHE A 15 -17.04 -11.80 -2.88
C PHE A 15 -17.12 -12.93 -3.92
N LEU A 16 -17.50 -14.14 -3.51
CA LEU A 16 -17.64 -15.28 -4.42
C LEU A 16 -18.72 -15.03 -5.47
N LEU A 17 -19.88 -14.51 -5.06
CA LEU A 17 -20.98 -14.20 -5.96
C LEU A 17 -20.62 -13.10 -6.96
N GLN A 18 -19.94 -12.03 -6.51
CA GLN A 18 -19.51 -10.94 -7.37
C GLN A 18 -18.52 -11.42 -8.46
N HIS A 19 -17.70 -12.44 -8.18
CA HIS A 19 -16.78 -13.03 -9.16
C HIS A 19 -17.40 -14.20 -9.96
N GLY A 20 -18.72 -14.38 -9.90
CA GLY A 20 -19.45 -15.37 -10.70
C GLY A 20 -19.38 -16.80 -10.18
N TYR A 21 -18.86 -17.04 -8.97
CA TYR A 21 -18.83 -18.37 -8.39
C TYR A 21 -20.17 -18.72 -7.77
N GLN A 22 -20.89 -19.68 -8.36
CA GLN A 22 -22.03 -20.34 -7.71
C GLN A 22 -21.63 -21.63 -6.96
N LYS A 23 -20.51 -22.21 -7.36
CA LYS A 23 -19.87 -23.39 -6.76
C LYS A 23 -18.35 -23.25 -6.91
N VAL A 24 -17.60 -23.74 -5.94
CA VAL A 24 -16.13 -23.85 -6.03
C VAL A 24 -15.78 -25.32 -5.98
N GLN A 25 -15.13 -25.84 -7.03
CA GLN A 25 -14.80 -27.27 -7.14
C GLN A 25 -16.02 -28.19 -6.89
N ASN A 26 -17.18 -27.84 -7.48
CA ASN A 26 -18.48 -28.50 -7.26
C ASN A 26 -19.09 -28.38 -5.86
N ILE A 27 -18.45 -27.67 -4.93
CA ILE A 27 -19.00 -27.40 -3.60
C ILE A 27 -19.90 -26.15 -3.68
N PRO A 28 -21.17 -26.26 -3.30
CA PRO A 28 -22.09 -25.11 -3.23
C PRO A 28 -21.63 -24.05 -2.21
N ILE A 29 -21.88 -22.77 -2.49
CA ILE A 29 -21.44 -21.66 -1.63
C ILE A 29 -21.99 -21.76 -0.19
N ASN A 30 -23.22 -22.24 -0.02
CA ASN A 30 -23.79 -22.45 1.31
C ASN A 30 -23.01 -23.48 2.14
N ILE A 31 -22.43 -24.50 1.49
CA ILE A 31 -21.52 -25.46 2.14
C ILE A 31 -20.18 -24.81 2.43
N ILE A 32 -19.64 -24.00 1.51
CA ILE A 32 -18.41 -23.23 1.74
C ILE A 32 -18.56 -22.32 2.97
N ARG A 33 -19.68 -21.60 3.09
CA ARG A 33 -19.98 -20.76 4.28
C ARG A 33 -19.95 -21.58 5.56
N LYS A 34 -20.55 -22.77 5.56
CA LYS A 34 -20.57 -23.68 6.72
C LYS A 34 -19.18 -24.20 7.07
N LEU A 35 -18.39 -24.61 6.08
CA LEU A 35 -17.02 -25.06 6.30
C LEU A 35 -16.15 -23.93 6.86
N ALA A 36 -16.25 -22.74 6.28
CA ALA A 36 -15.57 -21.55 6.75
C ALA A 36 -15.96 -21.18 8.19
N LEU A 37 -17.25 -21.30 8.53
CA LEU A 37 -17.75 -21.10 9.88
C LEU A 37 -17.12 -22.06 10.89
N ILE A 38 -17.05 -23.35 10.56
CA ILE A 38 -16.43 -24.37 11.41
C ILE A 38 -14.95 -24.03 11.63
N VAL A 39 -14.23 -23.71 10.55
CA VAL A 39 -12.79 -23.39 10.61
C VAL A 39 -12.50 -22.18 11.50
N ILE A 40 -13.38 -21.18 11.51
CA ILE A 40 -13.22 -19.97 12.33
C ILE A 40 -13.69 -20.19 13.78
N LYS A 41 -14.83 -20.87 14.00
CA LYS A 41 -15.42 -21.05 15.34
C LYS A 41 -14.77 -22.15 16.15
N GLU A 42 -14.42 -23.27 15.53
CA GLU A 42 -13.88 -24.44 16.24
C GLU A 42 -12.36 -24.35 16.49
N ASN A 43 -11.81 -23.13 16.43
CA ASN A 43 -10.39 -22.90 16.67
C ASN A 43 -10.11 -22.74 18.17
N VAL A 44 -9.43 -23.74 18.73
CA VAL A 44 -9.05 -23.81 20.15
C VAL A 44 -7.53 -23.80 20.27
N SER A 45 -7.02 -22.91 21.10
CA SER A 45 -5.61 -22.81 21.46
C SER A 45 -5.38 -23.33 22.87
N VAL A 46 -4.21 -23.93 23.12
CA VAL A 46 -3.82 -24.41 24.44
C VAL A 46 -2.65 -23.58 24.96
N TYR A 47 -2.82 -23.01 26.15
CA TYR A 47 -1.77 -22.28 26.86
C TYR A 47 -1.82 -22.65 28.35
N GLU A 48 -0.68 -22.99 28.95
CA GLU A 48 -0.59 -23.41 30.37
C GLU A 48 -1.63 -24.48 30.77
N LYS A 49 -1.82 -25.51 29.93
CA LYS A 49 -2.80 -26.61 30.12
C LYS A 49 -4.27 -26.13 30.20
N LYS A 50 -4.57 -24.91 29.77
CA LYS A 50 -5.92 -24.36 29.65
C LYS A 50 -6.29 -24.21 28.19
N PHE A 51 -7.56 -24.45 27.89
CA PHE A 51 -8.13 -24.30 26.55
C PHE A 51 -8.73 -22.90 26.40
N TYR A 52 -8.43 -22.26 25.30
CA TYR A 52 -8.92 -20.93 24.94
C TYR A 52 -9.54 -20.98 23.55
N GLN A 53 -10.76 -20.49 23.43
CA GLN A 53 -11.43 -20.33 22.15
C GLN A 53 -11.38 -18.87 21.72
N GLN A 54 -11.06 -18.64 20.46
CA GLN A 54 -11.05 -17.30 19.92
C GLN A 54 -12.47 -16.86 19.55
N VAL A 55 -12.98 -15.87 20.29
CA VAL A 55 -14.33 -15.33 20.11
C VAL A 55 -14.41 -14.21 19.07
N ILE A 56 -13.28 -13.52 18.81
CA ILE A 56 -13.19 -12.35 17.92
C ILE A 56 -11.99 -12.55 16.99
N GLY A 57 -12.18 -12.33 15.69
CA GLY A 57 -11.18 -12.60 14.66
C GLY A 57 -10.94 -14.09 14.42
N GLY A 58 -9.86 -14.39 13.71
CA GLY A 58 -9.36 -15.76 13.49
C GLY A 58 -7.96 -15.94 14.05
N ALA A 59 -7.55 -17.19 14.28
CA ALA A 59 -6.24 -17.47 14.85
C ALA A 59 -5.12 -17.07 13.92
N MET A 60 -4.11 -16.41 14.48
CA MET A 60 -2.85 -16.13 13.80
C MET A 60 -2.13 -17.46 13.53
N GLY A 61 -1.79 -17.72 12.27
CA GLY A 61 -1.19 -18.98 11.82
C GLY A 61 -2.14 -19.90 11.06
N LEU A 62 -3.45 -19.64 11.08
CA LEU A 62 -4.40 -20.34 10.22
C LEU A 62 -4.38 -19.72 8.81
N ALA A 63 -4.03 -20.50 7.79
CA ALA A 63 -3.96 -20.03 6.40
C ALA A 63 -5.29 -19.38 5.94
N PHE A 64 -6.43 -19.90 6.40
CA PHE A 64 -7.74 -19.39 6.06
C PHE A 64 -8.03 -18.00 6.66
N THR A 65 -7.52 -17.72 7.87
CA THR A 65 -7.72 -16.41 8.53
C THR A 65 -7.16 -15.28 7.67
N LEU A 66 -5.97 -15.45 7.08
CA LEU A 66 -5.35 -14.45 6.21
C LEU A 66 -6.16 -14.23 4.92
N THR A 67 -6.70 -15.29 4.35
CA THR A 67 -7.56 -15.19 3.15
C THR A 67 -8.84 -14.40 3.45
N ILE A 68 -9.52 -14.72 4.54
CA ILE A 68 -10.71 -13.98 5.00
C ILE A 68 -10.37 -12.53 5.35
N ALA A 69 -9.20 -12.30 5.97
CA ALA A 69 -8.68 -10.98 6.26
C ALA A 69 -8.64 -10.11 4.99
N ASN A 70 -8.00 -10.64 3.95
CA ASN A 70 -7.86 -9.98 2.65
C ASN A 70 -9.20 -9.75 1.94
N ILE A 71 -10.10 -10.72 1.93
CA ILE A 71 -11.41 -10.59 1.25
C ILE A 71 -12.28 -9.51 1.88
N PHE A 72 -12.27 -9.40 3.20
CA PHE A 72 -12.97 -8.30 3.84
C PHE A 72 -12.27 -6.96 3.57
N MET A 73 -10.94 -6.92 3.58
CA MET A 73 -10.21 -5.68 3.26
C MET A 73 -10.55 -5.22 1.86
N TRP A 74 -10.69 -6.13 0.89
CA TRP A 74 -11.19 -5.83 -0.44
C TRP A 74 -12.54 -5.10 -0.43
N LYS A 75 -13.49 -5.51 0.43
CA LYS A 75 -14.78 -4.81 0.54
C LYS A 75 -14.62 -3.44 1.20
N TRP A 76 -13.83 -3.38 2.27
CA TRP A 76 -13.58 -2.16 3.04
C TRP A 76 -12.85 -1.09 2.21
N GLU A 77 -11.82 -1.47 1.46
CA GLU A 77 -10.95 -0.56 0.69
C GLU A 77 -11.55 -0.17 -0.68
N LYS A 78 -12.64 -0.81 -1.11
CA LYS A 78 -13.23 -0.67 -2.46
C LYS A 78 -13.48 0.79 -2.87
N GLN A 79 -14.03 1.60 -1.97
CA GLN A 79 -14.32 3.02 -2.26
C GLN A 79 -13.04 3.86 -2.33
N LEU A 80 -12.10 3.59 -1.42
CA LEU A 80 -10.80 4.25 -1.37
C LEU A 80 -10.00 3.96 -2.65
N VAL A 81 -9.86 2.68 -3.01
CA VAL A 81 -9.15 2.25 -4.21
C VAL A 81 -9.77 2.84 -5.47
N HIS A 82 -11.10 2.81 -5.59
CA HIS A 82 -11.78 3.36 -6.75
C HIS A 82 -11.52 4.87 -6.93
N ARG A 83 -11.53 5.65 -5.84
CA ARG A 83 -11.19 7.08 -5.87
C ARG A 83 -9.78 7.31 -6.37
N LEU A 84 -8.81 6.58 -5.82
CA LEU A 84 -7.38 6.72 -6.15
C LEU A 84 -7.11 6.28 -7.61
N GLU A 85 -7.74 5.20 -8.08
CA GLU A 85 -7.64 4.75 -9.47
C GLU A 85 -8.14 5.81 -10.47
N VAL A 86 -9.27 6.47 -10.18
CA VAL A 86 -9.81 7.54 -11.02
C VAL A 86 -8.87 8.75 -11.09
N SER A 87 -8.12 9.02 -10.02
CA SER A 87 -7.15 10.11 -9.92
C SER A 87 -5.76 9.75 -10.48
N ASN A 88 -5.57 8.56 -11.08
CA ASN A 88 -4.27 8.04 -11.50
C ASN A 88 -3.23 7.98 -10.36
N GLU A 89 -3.70 7.72 -9.14
CA GLU A 89 -2.90 7.57 -7.95
C GLU A 89 -2.54 6.09 -7.71
N ILE A 90 -1.41 5.85 -7.05
CA ILE A 90 -0.96 4.51 -6.70
C ILE A 90 -1.59 4.12 -5.36
N TYR A 91 -2.14 2.91 -5.28
CA TYR A 91 -2.56 2.27 -4.04
C TYR A 91 -1.90 0.89 -3.91
N GLY A 92 -1.39 0.58 -2.72
CA GLY A 92 -0.83 -0.71 -2.38
C GLY A 92 -1.13 -1.06 -0.92
N ARG A 93 -1.43 -2.34 -0.68
CA ARG A 93 -1.62 -2.87 0.67
C ARG A 93 -0.73 -4.10 0.88
N TYR A 94 -0.04 -4.13 2.00
CA TYR A 94 0.71 -5.28 2.48
C TYR A 94 0.16 -5.72 3.85
N VAL A 95 -0.74 -6.71 3.83
CA VAL A 95 -1.45 -7.22 5.02
C VAL A 95 -2.16 -6.08 5.76
N ASP A 96 -1.53 -5.51 6.79
CA ASP A 96 -2.06 -4.46 7.65
C ASP A 96 -1.54 -3.05 7.27
N ASP A 97 -0.52 -2.96 6.42
CA ASP A 97 0.07 -1.69 5.99
C ASP A 97 -0.54 -1.24 4.66
N ILE A 98 -0.91 0.04 4.58
CA ILE A 98 -1.42 0.67 3.35
C ILE A 98 -0.47 1.78 2.93
N PHE A 99 -0.18 1.83 1.65
CA PHE A 99 0.57 2.89 0.99
C PHE A 99 -0.26 3.43 -0.18
N PHE A 100 -0.38 4.75 -0.27
CA PHE A 100 -0.92 5.39 -1.46
C PHE A 100 -0.25 6.73 -1.72
N THR A 101 -0.29 7.19 -2.96
CA THR A 101 0.11 8.54 -3.35
C THR A 101 -1.14 9.38 -3.52
N SER A 102 -1.10 10.68 -3.21
CA SER A 102 -2.18 11.57 -3.64
C SER A 102 -1.67 12.93 -4.09
N ASN A 103 -2.35 13.48 -5.10
CA ASN A 103 -2.13 14.85 -5.60
C ASN A 103 -3.02 15.89 -4.89
N ASP A 104 -3.92 15.43 -4.03
CA ASP A 104 -4.83 16.29 -3.29
C ASP A 104 -4.12 17.04 -2.15
N SER A 105 -4.78 18.07 -1.60
CA SER A 105 -4.31 18.74 -0.39
C SER A 105 -4.37 17.79 0.81
N LEU A 106 -3.51 18.04 1.80
CA LEU A 106 -3.51 17.28 3.06
C LEU A 106 -4.90 17.27 3.73
N GLU A 107 -5.63 18.39 3.69
CA GLU A 107 -7.00 18.47 4.22
C GLU A 107 -7.97 17.52 3.52
N SER A 108 -7.87 17.38 2.19
CA SER A 108 -8.72 16.46 1.43
C SER A 108 -8.36 14.99 1.72
N ILE A 109 -7.07 14.71 1.92
CA ILE A 109 -6.59 13.39 2.33
C ILE A 109 -7.12 13.07 3.73
N ASP A 110 -7.07 14.00 4.68
CA ASP A 110 -7.59 13.81 6.04
C ASP A 110 -9.10 13.53 6.00
N GLN A 111 -9.88 14.27 5.21
CA GLN A 111 -11.30 14.00 5.02
C GLN A 111 -11.58 12.62 4.42
N MET A 112 -10.74 12.19 3.46
CA MET A 112 -10.83 10.86 2.87
C MET A 112 -10.53 9.77 3.91
N LEU A 113 -9.49 9.96 4.72
CA LEU A 113 -9.11 9.03 5.80
C LEU A 113 -10.21 8.97 6.86
N ASP A 114 -10.82 10.09 7.23
CA ASP A 114 -11.96 10.14 8.14
C ASP A 114 -13.18 9.41 7.57
N GLY A 115 -13.46 9.58 6.28
CA GLY A 115 -14.49 8.83 5.56
C GLY A 115 -14.25 7.31 5.63
N ALA A 116 -13.02 6.87 5.38
CA ALA A 116 -12.64 5.46 5.48
C ALA A 116 -12.74 4.92 6.92
N ASN A 117 -12.35 5.72 7.92
CA ASN A 117 -12.45 5.39 9.33
C ASN A 117 -13.89 5.23 9.83
N ASN A 118 -14.85 5.89 9.18
CA ASN A 118 -16.26 5.76 9.50
C ASN A 118 -16.92 4.50 8.92
N PHE A 119 -16.26 3.79 7.99
CA PHE A 119 -16.84 2.61 7.36
C PHE A 119 -16.99 1.43 8.33
N HIS A 120 -16.09 1.29 9.30
CA HIS A 120 -16.17 0.19 10.26
C HIS A 120 -15.55 0.57 11.62
N PRO A 121 -16.26 0.38 12.74
CA PRO A 121 -15.85 0.88 14.06
C PRO A 121 -14.51 0.31 14.57
N ASN A 122 -14.12 -0.87 14.06
CA ASN A 122 -12.90 -1.56 14.49
C ASN A 122 -11.72 -1.43 13.51
N ILE A 123 -11.87 -0.68 12.41
CA ILE A 123 -10.78 -0.40 11.46
C ILE A 123 -10.54 1.09 11.45
N LYS A 124 -9.31 1.49 11.81
CA LYS A 124 -8.87 2.89 11.78
C LYS A 124 -7.54 2.96 11.07
N LEU A 125 -7.47 3.80 10.05
CA LEU A 125 -6.25 4.31 9.47
C LEU A 125 -5.71 5.41 10.37
N ASN A 126 -4.51 5.20 10.88
CA ASN A 126 -3.74 6.22 11.58
C ASN A 126 -2.65 6.68 10.63
N SER A 127 -2.73 7.91 10.15
CA SER A 127 -1.65 8.53 9.37
C SER A 127 -0.58 9.04 10.33
N ASN A 128 0.59 8.39 10.33
CA ASN A 128 1.72 8.80 11.17
C ASN A 128 2.63 9.85 10.49
N GLY A 129 2.17 10.47 9.40
CA GLY A 129 2.89 11.52 8.68
C GLY A 129 2.76 11.43 7.16
N ALA A 130 3.35 12.40 6.48
CA ALA A 130 3.54 12.37 5.03
C ALA A 130 4.86 11.67 4.70
N LEU A 131 4.87 10.82 3.66
CA LEU A 131 6.10 10.20 3.20
C LEU A 131 6.92 11.24 2.44
N ILE A 132 8.01 11.69 3.05
CA ILE A 132 8.91 12.67 2.43
C ILE A 132 9.87 11.92 1.50
N THR A 133 9.72 12.14 0.20
CA THR A 133 10.60 11.61 -0.83
C THR A 133 11.75 12.57 -1.13
N SER A 134 12.90 11.99 -1.47
CA SER A 134 14.06 12.69 -2.01
C SER A 134 14.78 11.78 -3.01
N VAL A 135 15.65 12.35 -3.85
CA VAL A 135 16.43 11.57 -4.82
C VAL A 135 17.41 10.68 -4.06
N TYR A 136 17.32 9.37 -4.28
CA TYR A 136 18.25 8.42 -3.68
C TYR A 136 19.58 8.42 -4.45
N HIS A 137 20.69 8.61 -3.73
CA HIS A 137 22.04 8.45 -4.26
C HIS A 137 22.69 7.23 -3.63
N LYS A 138 23.11 6.28 -4.47
CA LYS A 138 23.83 5.09 -4.01
C LYS A 138 25.21 5.50 -3.49
N ALA A 139 25.58 5.09 -2.28
CA ALA A 139 26.84 5.49 -1.64
C ALA A 139 28.11 5.11 -2.44
N ALA A 140 28.02 4.07 -3.28
CA ALA A 140 29.11 3.62 -4.16
C ALA A 140 29.02 4.18 -5.59
N ALA A 141 28.02 5.02 -5.90
CA ALA A 141 27.98 5.69 -7.18
C ALA A 141 29.05 6.79 -7.18
N GLU A 142 30.00 6.68 -8.10
CA GLU A 142 30.93 7.77 -8.35
C GLU A 142 30.17 8.96 -8.94
N PRO A 143 30.48 10.21 -8.58
CA PRO A 143 29.83 11.40 -9.10
C PRO A 143 30.28 11.71 -10.55
N TYR A 144 30.60 10.70 -11.34
CA TYR A 144 31.02 10.87 -12.73
C TYR A 144 29.79 10.93 -13.64
N VAL A 145 29.62 12.06 -14.30
CA VAL A 145 28.79 12.19 -15.48
C VAL A 145 29.69 12.37 -16.70
N VAL A 146 29.11 12.29 -17.89
CA VAL A 146 29.85 12.47 -19.14
C VAL A 146 30.56 13.85 -19.13
N PRO A 147 31.91 13.90 -19.18
CA PRO A 147 32.66 15.16 -19.13
C PRO A 147 32.30 16.06 -20.31
N PHE A 148 32.17 17.37 -20.10
CA PHE A 148 31.71 18.27 -21.16
C PHE A 148 32.68 18.34 -22.36
N GLY A 149 33.97 18.07 -22.13
CA GLY A 149 35.00 18.00 -23.17
C GLY A 149 35.08 16.68 -23.95
N SER A 150 34.20 15.72 -23.68
CA SER A 150 34.16 14.44 -24.39
C SER A 150 33.53 14.56 -25.79
N ASP A 151 33.90 13.66 -26.70
CA ASP A 151 33.40 13.62 -28.09
C ASP A 151 31.99 13.01 -28.16
N HIS A 152 31.04 13.65 -27.49
CA HIS A 152 29.63 13.28 -27.51
C HIS A 152 28.77 14.39 -28.11
N PRO A 153 27.62 14.07 -28.71
CA PRO A 153 26.71 15.07 -29.26
C PRO A 153 26.22 16.06 -28.20
N GLY A 154 26.11 17.34 -28.56
CA GLY A 154 25.71 18.44 -27.66
C GLY A 154 24.43 18.18 -26.86
N HIS A 155 23.46 17.47 -27.44
CA HIS A 155 22.18 17.17 -26.79
C HIS A 155 22.31 16.20 -25.60
N ILE A 156 23.35 15.37 -25.54
CA ILE A 156 23.57 14.44 -24.43
C ILE A 156 23.86 15.21 -23.14
N PHE A 157 24.63 16.29 -23.23
CA PHE A 157 24.95 17.14 -22.08
C PHE A 157 23.71 17.87 -21.56
N GLY A 158 22.93 18.49 -22.47
CA GLY A 158 21.67 19.15 -22.11
C GLY A 158 20.67 18.18 -21.47
N ASN A 159 20.46 17.02 -22.09
CA ASN A 159 19.55 16.01 -21.58
C ASN A 159 19.97 15.47 -20.22
N THR A 160 21.27 15.38 -19.93
CA THR A 160 21.76 14.92 -18.62
C THR A 160 21.34 15.88 -17.51
N VAL A 161 21.49 17.18 -17.73
CA VAL A 161 21.06 18.23 -16.80
C VAL A 161 19.54 18.24 -16.66
N ASP A 162 18.82 18.27 -17.79
CA ASP A 162 17.36 18.36 -17.81
C ASP A 162 16.74 17.14 -17.11
N THR A 163 17.25 15.94 -17.39
CA THR A 163 16.77 14.71 -16.76
C THR A 163 17.02 14.73 -15.25
N ALA A 164 18.21 15.16 -14.81
CA ALA A 164 18.53 15.24 -13.38
C ALA A 164 17.61 16.23 -12.65
N ILE A 165 17.35 17.40 -13.25
CA ILE A 165 16.43 18.41 -12.69
C ILE A 165 15.01 17.85 -12.65
N MET A 166 14.52 17.23 -13.73
CA MET A 166 13.19 16.63 -13.77
C MET A 166 13.02 15.54 -12.70
N ILE A 167 14.05 14.71 -12.49
CA ILE A 167 14.09 13.70 -11.41
C ILE A 167 14.00 14.40 -10.05
N ALA A 168 14.79 15.44 -9.80
CA ALA A 168 14.75 16.15 -8.53
C ALA A 168 13.42 16.85 -8.27
N VAL A 169 12.82 17.48 -9.29
CA VAL A 169 11.48 18.08 -9.18
C VAL A 169 10.43 17.01 -8.87
N ARG A 170 10.54 15.84 -9.49
CA ARG A 170 9.55 14.77 -9.35
C ARG A 170 9.64 14.03 -8.01
N TYR A 171 10.85 13.88 -7.46
CA TYR A 171 11.08 13.08 -6.27
C TYR A 171 11.33 13.88 -5.01
N SER A 172 11.51 15.20 -5.07
CA SER A 172 11.67 16.02 -3.87
C SER A 172 10.31 16.48 -3.39
N THR A 173 9.93 16.07 -2.18
CA THR A 173 8.66 16.53 -1.58
C THR A 173 8.73 17.99 -1.14
N THR A 174 9.90 18.46 -0.70
CA THR A 174 10.08 19.83 -0.19
C THR A 174 11.05 20.64 -1.04
N LEU A 175 10.87 21.96 -1.03
CA LEU A 175 11.80 22.88 -1.70
C LEU A 175 13.22 22.74 -1.16
N SER A 176 13.39 22.55 0.15
CA SER A 176 14.70 22.34 0.77
C SER A 176 15.43 21.12 0.22
N GLN A 177 14.73 19.99 0.04
CA GLN A 177 15.30 18.78 -0.56
C GLN A 177 15.65 18.99 -2.04
N PHE A 178 14.78 19.68 -2.78
CA PHE A 178 15.07 20.04 -4.17
C PHE A 178 16.33 20.91 -4.25
N GLU A 179 16.46 21.93 -3.40
CA GLU A 179 17.64 22.80 -3.34
C GLU A 179 18.91 22.03 -2.97
N GLU A 180 18.81 21.05 -2.07
CA GLU A 180 19.93 20.17 -1.73
C GLU A 180 20.36 19.31 -2.93
N GLU A 181 19.40 18.76 -3.67
CA GLU A 181 19.68 17.99 -4.89
C GLU A 181 20.30 18.86 -5.99
N VAL A 182 19.79 20.07 -6.19
CA VAL A 182 20.41 21.06 -7.09
C VAL A 182 21.85 21.38 -6.67
N ARG A 183 22.12 21.48 -5.36
CA ARG A 183 23.49 21.70 -4.84
C ARG A 183 24.40 20.50 -5.14
N LYS A 184 23.92 19.25 -4.97
CA LYS A 184 24.66 18.03 -5.33
C LYS A 184 24.96 17.97 -6.82
N MET A 185 23.99 18.29 -7.68
CA MET A 185 24.20 18.36 -9.13
C MET A 185 25.26 19.39 -9.50
N LYS A 186 25.20 20.60 -8.92
CA LYS A 186 26.22 21.64 -9.15
C LYS A 186 27.61 21.15 -8.78
N LEU A 187 27.76 20.51 -7.61
CA LEU A 187 29.04 19.92 -7.20
C LEU A 187 29.49 18.84 -8.20
N MET A 188 28.60 17.93 -8.58
CA MET A 188 28.87 16.87 -9.55
C MET A 188 29.38 17.44 -10.89
N PHE A 189 28.75 18.48 -11.42
CA PHE A 189 29.20 19.11 -12.66
C PHE A 189 30.53 19.86 -12.49
N LEU A 190 30.76 20.52 -11.36
CA LEU A 190 32.05 21.16 -11.06
C LEU A 190 33.20 20.15 -10.96
N TYR A 191 32.95 18.95 -10.42
CA TYR A 191 33.96 17.89 -10.33
C TYR A 191 34.24 17.20 -11.66
N ASN A 192 33.32 17.25 -12.63
CA ASN A 192 33.50 16.58 -13.93
C ASN A 192 34.30 17.41 -14.96
N GLY A 193 34.66 18.66 -14.64
CA GLY A 193 35.47 19.52 -15.51
C GLY A 193 34.65 20.30 -16.51
#